data_AF-A0A821LD21-F1
#
_entry.id   AF-A0A821LD21-F1
#
_cell.length_a   1.000
_cell.length_b   1.000
_cell.length_c   1.000
_cell.angle_alpha   90.00
_cell.angle_beta   90.00
_cell.angle_gamma   90.00
#
_symmetry.space_group_name_H-M   'P 1'
#
loop_
_entity.id
_entity.type
_entity.pdbx_description
1 polymer ?
#
loop_
_entity_poly.entity_id
_entity_poly.type
_entity_poly.pdbx_seq_one_letter_code
_entity_poly.pdbx_strand_id
1 'polypeptide(L)'
;MPTGEIFQMLRNNCSIYDPCSSYGYCYDDDEGQWACECKFWWEGALCDQQSSSGTQVIALGVILGFMMIVIFGIRLNRYLKKRRKTVTSKTQFK
;
A
#
# COMPACT_ATOMS: atom_id res chain seq x y z
N MET A 1 3.67 6.09 50.27
CA MET A 1 3.33 6.54 48.91
C MET A 1 4.28 5.80 47.98
N PRO A 2 3.82 4.93 47.06
CA PRO A 2 4.75 4.28 46.16
C PRO A 2 5.38 5.34 45.27
N THR A 3 6.70 5.26 45.11
CA THR A 3 7.55 6.15 44.33
C THR A 3 7.11 6.14 42.86
N GLY A 4 7.25 7.28 42.19
CA GLY A 4 6.78 7.54 40.81
C GLY A 4 7.36 6.64 39.71
N GLU A 5 8.15 5.63 40.05
CA GLU A 5 8.70 4.62 39.15
C GLU A 5 7.65 3.56 38.74
N ILE A 6 6.69 3.24 39.62
CA ILE A 6 5.62 2.26 39.29
C ILE A 6 4.64 2.83 38.26
N PHE A 7 4.45 4.16 38.22
CA PHE A 7 3.50 4.79 37.31
C PHE A 7 3.98 4.87 35.86
N GLN A 8 5.28 4.72 35.60
CA GLN A 8 5.81 4.69 34.23
C GLN A 8 5.71 3.32 33.57
N MET A 9 5.79 2.23 34.33
CA MET A 9 5.65 0.86 33.78
C MET A 9 4.20 0.52 33.37
N LEU A 10 3.18 1.10 34.03
CA LEU A 10 1.78 0.84 33.70
C LEU A 10 1.23 1.61 32.47
N ARG A 11 1.94 2.64 31.99
CA ARG A 11 1.48 3.47 30.85
C ARG A 11 1.81 2.83 29.50
N ASN A 12 2.56 1.74 29.53
CA ASN A 12 3.48 1.33 28.50
C ASN A 12 3.36 -0.17 28.22
N ASN A 13 2.14 -0.71 28.22
CA ASN A 13 1.91 -2.08 27.74
C ASN A 13 0.60 -2.13 26.98
N CYS A 14 0.53 -3.05 26.03
CA CYS A 14 -0.61 -3.21 25.14
C CYS A 14 -1.86 -3.80 25.82
N SER A 15 -1.72 -4.31 27.05
CA SER A 15 -2.78 -5.01 27.79
C SER A 15 -3.72 -4.07 28.55
N ILE A 16 -3.29 -2.85 28.88
CA ILE A 16 -4.08 -1.88 29.65
C ILE A 16 -4.71 -0.81 28.75
N TYR A 17 -3.95 -0.35 27.75
CA TYR A 17 -4.37 0.64 26.77
C TYR A 17 -3.54 0.44 25.50
N ASP A 18 -4.16 0.61 24.32
CA ASP A 18 -3.42 0.58 23.06
C ASP A 18 -2.94 2.01 22.74
N PRO A 19 -1.63 2.33 22.90
CA PRO A 19 -1.07 3.63 22.57
C PRO A 19 -0.95 3.84 21.05
N CYS A 20 -1.01 2.77 20.26
CA CYS A 20 -0.94 2.89 18.82
C CYS A 20 -2.25 3.50 18.31
N SER A 21 -2.14 4.45 17.38
CA SER A 21 -3.28 4.95 16.63
C SER A 21 -3.99 3.79 15.91
N SER A 22 -5.19 4.02 15.36
CA SER A 22 -5.96 2.99 14.62
C SER A 22 -5.21 2.36 13.42
N TYR A 23 -4.04 2.92 13.10
CA TYR A 23 -3.13 2.52 12.04
C TYR A 23 -1.93 1.70 12.52
N GLY A 24 -1.90 1.21 13.76
CA GLY A 24 -0.86 0.31 14.26
C GLY A 24 -1.43 -0.89 15.02
N TYR A 25 -0.55 -1.82 15.37
CA TYR A 25 -0.78 -2.90 16.32
C TYR A 25 0.25 -2.78 17.44
N CYS A 26 -0.20 -2.72 18.69
CA CYS A 26 0.68 -2.72 19.84
C CYS A 26 1.17 -4.13 20.16
N TYR A 27 2.47 -4.29 20.36
CA TYR A 27 3.06 -5.52 20.91
C TYR A 27 4.05 -5.19 22.03
N ASP A 28 4.12 -6.08 23.02
CA ASP A 28 5.15 -6.03 24.05
C ASP A 28 6.43 -6.69 23.50
N ASP A 29 7.57 -6.05 23.71
CA ASP A 29 8.90 -6.50 23.32
C ASP A 29 9.51 -7.42 24.40
N ASP A 30 10.48 -8.25 24.00
CA ASP A 30 11.11 -9.27 24.86
C ASP A 30 11.87 -8.66 26.06
N GLU A 31 12.19 -7.37 26.00
CA GLU A 31 12.87 -6.60 27.05
C GLU A 31 11.88 -5.95 28.04
N GLY A 32 10.58 -6.24 27.93
CA GLY A 32 9.53 -5.65 28.78
C GLY A 32 9.19 -4.20 28.39
N GLN A 33 9.57 -3.77 27.20
CA GLN A 33 9.11 -2.53 26.56
C GLN A 33 7.89 -2.82 25.67
N TRP A 34 7.27 -1.80 25.11
CA TRP A 34 6.20 -1.95 24.12
C TRP A 34 6.58 -1.16 22.88
N ALA A 35 6.08 -1.61 21.73
CA ALA A 35 6.26 -0.94 20.46
C ALA A 35 4.99 -1.07 19.60
N CYS A 36 4.88 -0.16 18.64
CA CYS A 36 3.80 -0.18 17.64
C CYS A 36 4.33 -0.72 16.32
N GLU A 37 3.68 -1.77 15.81
CA GLU A 37 3.84 -2.20 14.42
C GLU A 37 2.85 -1.43 13.54
N CYS A 38 3.35 -0.45 12.79
CA CYS A 38 2.49 0.39 11.96
C CYS A 38 2.01 -0.35 10.70
N LYS A 39 0.72 -0.19 10.39
CA LYS A 39 0.13 -0.62 9.12
C LYS A 39 0.84 0.11 7.99
N PHE A 40 0.78 -0.52 6.82
CA PHE A 40 1.30 0.07 5.58
C PHE A 40 0.80 1.52 5.43
N TRP A 41 1.67 2.41 4.93
CA TRP A 41 1.41 3.86 4.79
C TRP A 41 1.42 4.69 6.09
N TRP A 42 1.75 4.12 7.25
CA TRP A 42 1.84 4.83 8.52
C TRP A 42 3.20 4.61 9.19
N GLU A 43 3.65 5.63 9.91
CA GLU A 43 4.94 5.67 10.60
C GLU A 43 4.85 6.52 11.88
N GLY A 44 5.97 6.66 12.58
CA GLY A 44 6.03 7.30 13.90
C GLY A 44 5.84 6.30 15.04
N ALA A 45 6.26 6.68 16.25
CA ALA A 45 6.23 5.79 17.42
C ALA A 45 4.83 5.31 17.79
N LEU A 46 3.79 6.06 17.42
CA LEU A 46 2.38 5.76 17.68
C LEU A 46 1.58 5.48 16.39
N CYS A 47 2.25 5.34 15.25
CA CYS A 47 1.59 5.18 13.94
C CYS A 47 0.59 6.30 13.62
N ASP A 48 0.91 7.53 14.04
CA ASP A 48 0.09 8.73 13.88
C ASP A 48 0.51 9.59 12.67
N GLN A 49 1.61 9.21 12.00
CA GLN A 49 2.15 9.93 10.85
C GLN A 49 1.91 9.13 9.58
N GLN A 50 1.49 9.81 8.52
CA GLN A 50 1.34 9.19 7.21
C GLN A 50 2.71 9.08 6.55
N SER A 51 3.14 7.85 6.25
CA SER A 51 4.44 7.61 5.64
C SER A 51 4.49 8.13 4.21
N SER A 52 5.55 8.89 3.92
CA SER A 52 5.89 9.35 2.56
C SER A 52 6.09 8.20 1.57
N SER A 53 6.41 7.00 2.08
CA SER A 53 6.54 5.75 1.32
C SER A 53 5.22 5.28 0.71
N GLY A 54 4.10 5.64 1.35
CA GLY A 54 2.78 5.34 0.84
C GLY A 54 2.60 5.91 -0.57
N THR A 55 2.61 7.23 -0.72
CA THR A 55 2.27 7.91 -1.99
C THR A 55 3.03 7.38 -3.21
N GLN A 56 4.24 6.84 -3.02
CA GLN A 56 5.06 6.28 -4.09
C GLN A 56 4.51 4.96 -4.66
N VAL A 57 3.90 4.09 -3.84
CA VAL A 57 3.45 2.75 -4.28
C VAL A 57 2.18 2.82 -5.11
N ILE A 58 1.24 3.71 -4.77
CA ILE A 58 0.05 3.97 -5.61
C ILE A 58 0.49 4.55 -6.96
N ALA A 59 1.44 5.49 -6.96
CA ALA A 59 1.91 6.10 -8.20
C ALA A 59 2.51 5.05 -9.15
N LEU A 60 3.36 4.14 -8.65
CA LEU A 60 3.93 3.05 -9.45
C LEU A 60 2.86 2.07 -9.94
N GLY A 61 1.91 1.69 -9.09
CA GLY A 61 0.80 0.80 -9.47
C GLY A 61 -0.07 1.40 -10.58
N VAL A 62 -0.38 2.70 -10.47
CA VAL A 62 -1.13 3.43 -11.49
C VAL A 62 -0.36 3.51 -12.80
N ILE A 63 0.93 3.88 -12.77
CA ILE A 63 1.78 3.97 -13.97
C ILE A 63 1.88 2.61 -14.69
N LEU A 64 2.15 1.53 -13.96
CA LEU A 64 2.24 0.19 -14.53
C LEU A 64 0.90 -0.28 -15.11
N GLY A 65 -0.21 0.00 -14.41
CA GLY A 65 -1.56 -0.28 -14.90
C GLY A 65 -1.88 0.45 -16.20
N PHE A 66 -1.62 1.76 -16.26
CA PHE A 66 -1.80 2.56 -17.48
C PHE A 66 -0.92 2.05 -18.62
N MET A 67 0.35 1.75 -18.36
CA MET A 67 1.27 1.22 -19.37
C MET A 67 0.76 -0.11 -19.95
N MET A 68 0.25 -1.02 -19.11
CA MET A 68 -0.34 -2.29 -19.56
C MET A 68 -1.57 -2.07 -20.45
N ILE A 69 -2.47 -1.15 -20.06
CA ILE A 69 -3.65 -0.79 -20.86
C ILE A 69 -3.24 -0.23 -22.23
N VAL A 70 -2.25 0.67 -22.26
CA VAL A 70 -1.74 1.25 -23.51
C VAL A 70 -1.11 0.19 -24.41
N ILE A 71 -0.26 -0.69 -23.86
CA ILE A 71 0.37 -1.78 -24.61
C ILE A 71 -0.70 -2.72 -25.18
N PHE A 72 -1.69 -3.11 -24.37
CA PHE A 72 -2.80 -3.94 -24.81
C PHE A 72 -3.64 -3.26 -25.90
N GLY A 73 -3.95 -1.98 -25.73
CA GLY A 73 -4.66 -1.16 -26.72
C GLY A 73 -3.91 -1.07 -28.05
N ILE A 74 -2.59 -0.88 -28.01
CA ILE A 74 -1.73 -0.87 -29.22
C ILE A 74 -1.75 -2.24 -29.89
N ARG A 75 -1.60 -3.34 -29.13
CA ARG A 75 -1.65 -4.72 -29.65
C ARG A 75 -3.01 -4.99 -30.32
N LEU A 76 -4.10 -4.64 -29.66
CA LEU A 76 -5.46 -4.78 -30.17
C LEU A 76 -5.67 -3.96 -31.44
N ASN A 77 -5.23 -2.70 -31.45
CA ASN A 77 -5.34 -1.85 -32.63
C ASN A 77 -4.54 -2.41 -33.83
N ARG A 78 -3.32 -2.92 -33.60
CA ARG A 78 -2.53 -3.60 -34.65
C ARG A 78 -3.24 -4.86 -35.15
N TYR A 79 -3.83 -5.63 -34.25
CA TYR A 79 -4.62 -6.82 -34.58
C TYR A 79 -5.83 -6.47 -35.46
N LEU A 80 -6.60 -5.45 -35.07
CA LEU A 80 -7.75 -4.95 -35.82
C LEU A 80 -7.35 -4.35 -37.17
N LYS A 81 -6.23 -3.62 -37.24
CA LYS A 81 -5.71 -3.06 -38.50
C LYS A 81 -5.29 -4.17 -39.46
N LYS A 82 -4.66 -5.25 -38.96
CA LYS A 82 -4.35 -6.44 -39.76
C LYS A 82 -5.62 -7.10 -40.30
N ARG A 83 -6.63 -7.31 -39.44
CA ARG A 83 -7.93 -7.87 -39.87
C ARG A 83 -8.63 -6.97 -40.91
N ARG A 84 -8.67 -5.65 -40.71
CA ARG A 84 -9.25 -4.70 -41.68
C ARG A 84 -8.62 -4.81 -43.07
N LYS A 85 -7.28 -4.85 -43.15
CA LYS A 85 -6.57 -5.03 -44.44
C LYS A 85 -6.96 -6.33 -45.15
N THR A 86 -7.07 -7.44 -44.41
CA THR A 86 -7.47 -8.75 -44.97
C THR A 86 -8.92 -8.76 -45.45
N VAL A 87 -9.84 -8.02 -44.81
CA VAL A 87 -11.24 -7.91 -45.24
C VAL A 87 -11.36 -7.05 -46.50
N THR A 88 -10.73 -5.86 -46.54
CA THR A 88 -10.76 -4.99 -47.74
C THR A 88 -10.17 -5.67 -48.98
N SER A 89 -9.13 -6.49 -48.81
CA SER A 89 -8.55 -7.29 -49.89
C SER A 89 -9.49 -8.37 -50.46
N LYS A 90 -10.40 -8.92 -49.64
CA LYS A 90 -11.36 -9.95 -50.09
C LYS A 90 -12.58 -9.36 -50.78
N THR A 91 -12.97 -8.12 -50.45
CA THR A 91 -14.12 -7.43 -51.07
C THR A 91 -13.82 -6.94 -52.49
N GLN A 92 -12.56 -6.74 -52.86
CA GLN A 92 -12.14 -6.35 -54.22
C GLN A 92 -12.04 -7.54 -55.22
N PHE A 93 -12.25 -8.77 -54.75
CA PHE A 93 -12.13 -10.00 -55.57
C PHE A 93 -13.45 -10.77 -55.71
N LYS A 94 -14.60 -10.13 -55.41
CA LYS A 94 -15.94 -10.71 -55.56
C LYS A 94 -16.81 -9.84 -56.44
#